data_AF-A0A7S2EHH0-F1
#
_entry.id   AF-A0A7S2EHH0-F1
#
_cell.length_a   1.000
_cell.length_b   1.000
_cell.length_c   1.000
_cell.angle_alpha   90.00
_cell.angle_beta   90.00
_cell.angle_gamma   90.00
#
_symmetry.space_group_name_H-M   'P 1'
#
loop_
_entity.id
_entity.type
_entity.pdbx_description
1 polymer ?
#
loop_
_entity_poly.entity_id
_entity_poly.type
_entity_poly.pdbx_seq_one_letter_code
_entity_poly.pdbx_strand_id
1 'polypeptide(L)'
;GKLTPAVQPYRQNKPYTIYTLVQKVVLTNSSENLPIHKSRQVSAFPPNYVHSLDSSHMLLTALEMDRRGLTFSAVHDSFWTHACDIDEMNGVLRDCFVDLYDQPLLEELKRTWELRYPTLNFPDIPERGDLDLNEVKKAPYFFQ
;
A
#
# COMPACT_ATOMS: atom_id res chain seq x y z
N GLY A 1 -1.60 11.84 -9.63
CA GLY A 1 -2.60 11.54 -8.58
C GLY A 1 -1.91 11.56 -7.24
N LYS A 2 -2.58 11.94 -6.15
CA LYS A 2 -1.97 11.90 -4.80
C LYS A 2 -2.06 10.47 -4.26
N LEU A 3 -0.92 9.84 -3.99
CA LEU A 3 -0.83 8.57 -3.28
C LEU A 3 -1.49 8.68 -1.89
N THR A 4 -2.09 7.59 -1.41
CA THR A 4 -2.71 7.54 -0.08
C THR A 4 -1.64 7.68 1.02
N PRO A 5 -1.76 8.66 1.94
CA PRO A 5 -0.76 8.85 2.98
C PRO A 5 -0.86 7.74 4.03
N ALA A 6 0.14 6.86 4.09
CA ALA A 6 0.26 5.84 5.12
C ALA A 6 1.28 6.26 6.21
N VAL A 7 0.90 6.13 7.48
CA VAL A 7 1.78 6.33 8.65
C VAL A 7 1.89 5.01 9.40
N GLN A 8 3.11 4.62 9.79
CA GLN A 8 3.40 3.33 10.43
C GLN A 8 3.85 3.48 11.90
N PRO A 9 2.93 3.56 12.88
CA PRO A 9 3.27 3.77 14.28
C PRO A 9 3.53 2.43 15.01
N TYR A 10 4.59 1.69 14.65
CA TYR A 10 4.98 0.50 15.41
C TYR A 10 5.69 0.89 16.72
N ARG A 11 5.02 0.74 17.86
CA ARG A 11 5.52 1.12 19.19
C ARG A 11 5.77 -0.09 20.09
N GLN A 12 6.69 0.06 21.05
CA GLN A 12 6.97 -0.97 22.05
C GLN A 12 5.91 -0.95 23.16
N ASN A 13 4.85 -1.74 23.00
CA ASN A 13 3.92 -1.99 24.10
C ASN A 13 4.55 -2.99 25.07
N LYS A 14 4.98 -2.53 26.24
CA LYS A 14 5.47 -3.42 27.32
C LYS A 14 4.30 -3.82 28.21
N PRO A 15 3.88 -5.10 28.22
CA PRO A 15 2.91 -5.57 29.20
C PRO A 15 3.55 -5.56 30.58
N TYR A 16 2.87 -4.96 31.56
CA TYR A 16 3.23 -5.09 32.97
C TYR A 16 2.17 -5.94 33.65
N THR A 17 2.63 -6.90 34.45
CA THR A 17 1.75 -7.79 35.18
C THR A 17 1.61 -7.29 36.61
N ILE A 18 0.36 -7.16 37.07
CA ILE A 18 0.04 -7.00 38.49
C ILE A 18 -0.41 -8.36 39.02
N TYR A 19 0.32 -8.87 40.02
CA TYR A 19 -0.06 -10.07 40.75
C TYR A 19 -0.98 -9.67 41.91
N THR A 20 -2.18 -10.26 41.96
CA THR A 20 -3.12 -10.08 43.08
C THR A 20 -3.32 -11.40 43.83
N LEU A 21 -3.96 -11.36 45.00
CA LEU A 21 -4.24 -12.54 45.80
C LEU A 21 -5.16 -13.57 45.10
N VAL A 22 -5.92 -13.14 44.08
CA VAL A 22 -6.90 -13.98 43.38
C VAL A 22 -6.44 -14.34 41.97
N GLN A 23 -5.79 -13.42 41.25
CA GLN A 23 -5.36 -13.65 39.88
C GLN A 23 -4.24 -12.71 39.40
N LYS A 24 -3.67 -13.06 38.26
CA LYS A 24 -2.69 -12.25 37.51
C LYS A 24 -3.43 -11.33 36.53
N VAL A 25 -3.26 -10.01 36.66
CA VAL A 25 -3.81 -9.02 35.73
C VAL A 25 -2.68 -8.50 34.83
N VAL A 26 -2.84 -8.60 33.51
CA VAL A 26 -1.88 -8.05 32.54
C VAL A 26 -2.40 -6.71 32.04
N LEU A 27 -1.64 -5.65 32.27
CA LEU A 27 -1.93 -4.31 31.78
C LEU A 27 -0.96 -3.96 30.66
N THR A 28 -1.48 -3.35 29.61
CA THR A 28 -0.68 -2.83 28.50
C THR A 28 -0.88 -1.32 28.43
N ASN A 29 0.23 -0.59 28.48
CA ASN A 29 0.22 0.85 28.20
C ASN A 29 0.34 1.01 26.68
N SER A 30 -0.62 1.72 26.08
CA SER A 30 -0.72 1.97 24.63
C SER A 30 -0.53 3.45 24.29
N SER A 31 0.30 4.16 25.06
CA SER A 31 0.56 5.59 24.85
C SER A 31 1.29 5.89 23.53
N GLU A 32 0.91 6.99 22.87
CA GLU A 32 1.62 7.55 21.70
C GLU A 32 3.03 8.08 22.02
N ASN A 33 3.43 8.15 23.29
CA ASN A 33 4.78 8.55 23.67
C ASN A 33 5.76 7.36 23.78
N LEU A 34 5.29 6.13 23.51
CA LEU A 34 6.13 4.94 23.60
C LEU A 34 7.22 4.91 22.52
N PRO A 35 8.44 4.44 22.86
CA PRO A 35 9.53 4.35 21.90
C PRO A 35 9.15 3.45 20.72
N ILE A 36 9.67 3.83 19.56
CA ILE A 36 9.45 3.13 18.30
C ILE A 36 10.09 1.74 18.37
N HIS A 37 9.35 0.73 17.91
CA HIS A 37 9.85 -0.61 17.74
C HIS A 37 10.62 -0.73 16.41
N LYS A 38 11.86 -0.21 16.38
CA LYS A 38 12.70 -0.07 15.16
C LYS A 38 12.68 -1.29 14.23
N SER A 39 12.91 -2.49 14.77
CA SER A 39 12.92 -3.73 13.97
C SER A 39 11.59 -4.02 13.27
N ARG A 40 10.45 -3.76 13.92
CA ARG A 40 9.12 -3.97 13.34
C ARG A 40 8.82 -2.93 12.27
N GLN A 41 9.24 -1.69 12.49
CA GLN A 41 9.05 -0.62 11.51
C GLN A 41 9.85 -0.89 10.23
N VAL A 42 11.11 -1.34 10.36
CA VAL A 42 11.94 -1.72 9.20
C VAL A 42 11.33 -2.90 8.45
N SER A 43 10.91 -3.96 9.16
CA SER A 43 10.33 -5.14 8.50
C SER A 43 8.95 -4.90 7.88
N ALA A 44 8.16 -3.99 8.46
CA ALA A 44 6.81 -3.72 8.00
C ALA A 44 6.74 -2.65 6.91
N PHE A 45 7.82 -1.90 6.67
CA PHE A 45 7.79 -0.86 5.65
C PHE A 45 7.50 -1.40 4.24
N PRO A 46 8.28 -2.37 3.71
CA PRO A 46 8.07 -2.88 2.35
C PRO A 46 6.64 -3.39 2.06
N PRO A 47 6.04 -4.30 2.86
CA PRO A 47 4.71 -4.82 2.54
C PRO A 47 3.63 -3.74 2.58
N ASN A 48 3.71 -2.82 3.55
CA ASN A 48 2.74 -1.73 3.66
C ASN A 48 2.86 -0.70 2.52
N TYR A 49 4.07 -0.47 1.99
CA TYR A 49 4.23 0.41 0.83
C TYR A 49 3.56 -0.22 -0.40
N VAL A 50 3.80 -1.50 -0.67
CA VAL A 50 3.12 -2.23 -1.76
C VAL A 50 1.60 -2.21 -1.57
N HIS A 51 1.09 -2.52 -0.37
CA HIS A 51 -0.35 -2.45 -0.11
C HIS A 51 -0.95 -1.04 -0.32
N SER A 52 -0.18 0.02 -0.08
CA SER A 52 -0.65 1.39 -0.35
C SER A 52 -0.77 1.67 -1.85
N LEU A 53 0.11 1.08 -2.67
CA LEU A 53 0.02 1.13 -4.13
C LEU A 53 -1.16 0.31 -4.63
N ASP A 54 -1.38 -0.90 -4.11
CA ASP A 54 -2.54 -1.73 -4.47
C ASP A 54 -3.86 -1.03 -4.13
N SER A 55 -3.93 -0.38 -2.97
CA SER A 55 -5.09 0.43 -2.57
C SER A 55 -5.30 1.63 -3.51
N SER A 56 -4.21 2.25 -3.98
CA SER A 56 -4.27 3.36 -4.93
C SER A 56 -4.74 2.87 -6.30
N HIS A 57 -4.26 1.72 -6.76
CA HIS A 57 -4.69 1.07 -7.99
C HIS A 57 -6.18 0.72 -7.97
N MET A 58 -6.66 0.13 -6.87
CA MET A 58 -8.08 -0.15 -6.65
C MET A 58 -8.93 1.13 -6.75
N LEU A 59 -8.50 2.21 -6.08
CA LEU A 59 -9.24 3.47 -6.09
C LEU A 59 -9.27 4.12 -7.48
N LEU A 60 -8.14 4.11 -8.19
CA LEU A 60 -8.06 4.62 -9.57
C LEU A 60 -9.00 3.85 -10.50
N THR A 61 -9.01 2.52 -10.37
CA THR A 61 -9.91 1.64 -11.11
C THR A 61 -11.38 1.95 -10.81
N ALA A 62 -11.73 2.09 -9.52
CA ALA A 62 -13.09 2.42 -9.11
C ALA A 62 -13.57 3.75 -9.71
N LEU A 63 -12.70 4.77 -9.71
CA LEU A 63 -13.00 6.08 -10.30
C LEU A 63 -13.19 6.01 -11.81
N GLU A 64 -12.38 5.22 -12.52
CA GLU A 64 -12.52 5.06 -13.97
C GLU A 64 -13.76 4.25 -14.35
N MET A 65 -14.11 3.23 -13.57
CA MET A 65 -15.36 2.47 -13.72
C MET A 65 -16.59 3.37 -13.50
N ASP A 66 -16.58 4.19 -12.45
CA ASP A 66 -17.64 5.17 -12.18
C ASP A 66 -17.79 6.20 -13.32
N ARG A 67 -16.65 6.69 -13.85
CA ARG A 67 -16.64 7.60 -15.01
C ARG A 67 -17.27 7.00 -16.26
N ARG A 68 -17.22 5.67 -16.41
CA ARG A 68 -17.84 4.91 -17.51
C ARG A 68 -19.28 4.50 -17.21
N GLY A 69 -19.79 4.78 -16.00
CA GLY A 69 -21.13 4.40 -15.57
C GLY A 69 -21.26 2.91 -15.24
N LEU A 70 -20.14 2.24 -14.91
CA LEU A 70 -20.10 0.82 -14.59
C LEU A 70 -20.07 0.60 -13.08
N THR A 71 -20.78 -0.44 -12.62
CA THR A 71 -20.74 -0.84 -11.22
C THR A 71 -19.36 -1.43 -10.88
N PHE A 72 -18.79 -1.04 -9.74
CA PHE A 72 -17.54 -1.60 -9.24
C PHE A 72 -17.65 -1.89 -7.75
N SER A 73 -17.13 -3.04 -7.33
CA SER A 73 -16.98 -3.41 -5.93
C SER A 73 -15.63 -4.10 -5.75
N ALA A 74 -15.00 -3.90 -4.59
CA ALA A 74 -13.70 -4.50 -4.30
C ALA A 74 -13.60 -4.92 -2.84
N VAL A 75 -12.95 -6.06 -2.62
CA VAL A 75 -12.54 -6.54 -1.30
C VAL A 75 -11.05 -6.87 -1.39
N HIS A 76 -10.23 -6.01 -0.79
CA HIS A 76 -8.76 -6.10 -0.89
C HIS A 76 -8.28 -6.09 -2.36
N ASP A 77 -7.76 -7.21 -2.84
CA ASP A 77 -7.23 -7.45 -4.18
C ASP A 77 -8.23 -8.14 -5.12
N SER A 78 -9.46 -8.36 -4.66
CA SER A 78 -10.55 -8.97 -5.45
C SER A 78 -11.51 -7.91 -5.96
N PHE A 79 -11.74 -7.89 -7.28
CA PHE A 79 -12.55 -6.88 -7.98
C PHE A 79 -13.79 -7.50 -8.63
N TRP A 80 -14.95 -6.86 -8.46
CA TRP A 80 -16.24 -7.36 -8.94
C TRP A 80 -17.02 -6.29 -9.69
N THR A 81 -17.76 -6.73 -10.71
CA THR A 81 -18.73 -5.93 -11.48
C THR A 81 -19.86 -6.84 -11.99
N HIS A 82 -20.80 -6.33 -12.78
CA HIS A 82 -21.79 -7.16 -13.46
C HIS A 82 -21.13 -8.05 -14.52
N ALA A 83 -21.66 -9.26 -14.72
CA ALA A 83 -21.04 -10.24 -15.61
C ALA A 83 -20.85 -9.76 -17.05
N CYS A 84 -21.71 -8.86 -17.54
CA CYS A 84 -21.60 -8.26 -18.87
C CYS A 84 -20.43 -7.27 -19.00
N ASP A 85 -19.91 -6.74 -17.88
CA ASP A 85 -18.93 -5.65 -17.85
C ASP A 85 -17.53 -6.16 -17.47
N ILE A 86 -17.35 -7.48 -17.27
CA ILE A 86 -16.09 -8.09 -16.81
C ILE A 86 -14.94 -7.78 -17.77
N ASP A 87 -15.17 -7.87 -19.09
CA ASP A 87 -14.14 -7.58 -20.09
C ASP A 87 -13.70 -6.11 -20.03
N GLU A 88 -14.65 -5.20 -19.81
CA GLU A 88 -14.37 -3.78 -19.70
C GLU A 88 -13.63 -3.46 -18.39
N MET A 89 -14.07 -4.02 -17.27
CA MET A 89 -13.38 -3.89 -15.98
C MET A 89 -11.93 -4.41 -16.06
N ASN A 90 -11.71 -5.55 -16.72
CA ASN A 90 -10.37 -6.10 -16.90
C ASN A 90 -9.48 -5.19 -17.77
N GLY A 91 -10.05 -4.54 -18.78
CA GLY A 91 -9.35 -3.50 -19.55
C GLY A 91 -8.92 -2.33 -18.66
N VAL A 92 -9.87 -1.77 -17.90
CA VAL A 92 -9.64 -0.65 -16.99
C VAL A 92 -8.58 -0.99 -15.93
N LEU A 93 -8.66 -2.18 -15.32
CA LEU A 93 -7.69 -2.65 -14.32
C LEU A 93 -6.26 -2.63 -14.87
N ARG A 94 -6.05 -3.17 -16.08
CA ARG A 94 -4.72 -3.20 -16.71
C ARG A 94 -4.25 -1.80 -17.10
N ASP A 95 -5.14 -0.95 -17.61
CA ASP A 95 -4.80 0.43 -17.96
C ASP A 95 -4.39 1.22 -16.70
N CYS A 96 -5.19 1.19 -15.63
CA CYS A 96 -4.85 1.85 -14.38
C CYS A 96 -3.58 1.29 -13.73
N PHE A 97 -3.28 0.00 -13.91
CA PHE A 97 -2.04 -0.59 -13.42
C PHE A 97 -0.84 0.01 -14.14
N VAL A 98 -0.86 0.04 -15.48
CA VAL A 98 0.21 0.64 -16.28
C VAL A 98 0.39 2.10 -15.92
N ASP A 99 -0.70 2.87 -15.86
CA ASP A 99 -0.66 4.31 -15.55
C ASP A 99 -0.10 4.61 -14.14
N LEU A 100 -0.30 3.71 -13.18
CA LEU A 100 0.26 3.85 -11.82
C LEU A 100 1.75 3.51 -11.79
N TYR A 101 2.15 2.38 -12.38
CA TYR A 101 3.53 1.86 -12.29
C TYR A 101 4.50 2.49 -13.31
N ASP A 102 3.99 3.17 -14.34
CA ASP A 102 4.79 4.02 -15.23
C ASP A 102 5.32 5.28 -14.51
N GLN A 103 4.78 5.60 -13.33
CA GLN A 103 5.26 6.71 -12.53
C GLN A 103 6.60 6.42 -11.85
N PRO A 104 7.40 7.46 -11.55
CA PRO A 104 8.65 7.35 -10.82
C PRO A 104 8.41 7.19 -9.30
N LEU A 105 7.75 6.08 -8.90
CA LEU A 105 7.24 5.85 -7.54
C LEU A 105 8.36 5.83 -6.47
N LEU A 106 9.47 5.14 -6.74
CA LEU A 106 10.59 5.04 -5.80
C LEU A 106 11.40 6.34 -5.74
N GLU A 107 11.52 7.03 -6.86
CA GLU A 107 12.12 8.36 -6.96
C GLU A 107 11.32 9.37 -6.12
N GLU A 108 10.00 9.36 -6.23
CA GLU A 108 9.11 10.22 -5.45
C GLU A 108 9.17 9.89 -3.95
N LEU A 109 9.23 8.60 -3.61
CA LEU A 109 9.43 8.15 -2.23
C LEU A 109 10.76 8.67 -1.66
N LYS A 110 11.87 8.49 -2.39
CA LYS A 110 13.20 8.97 -1.98
C LYS A 110 13.19 10.49 -1.78
N ARG A 111 12.66 11.24 -2.75
CA ARG A 111 12.52 12.71 -2.66
C ARG A 111 11.72 13.13 -1.42
N THR A 112 10.62 12.43 -1.14
CA THR A 112 9.76 12.73 0.03
C THR A 112 10.52 12.50 1.35
N TRP A 113 11.33 11.45 1.41
CA TRP A 113 12.14 11.15 2.59
C TRP A 113 13.30 12.11 2.78
N GLU A 114 14.00 12.48 1.71
CA GLU A 114 15.06 13.49 1.73
C GLU A 114 14.53 14.84 2.21
N LEU A 115 13.35 15.25 1.73
CA LEU A 115 12.70 16.49 2.17
C LEU A 115 12.29 16.44 3.65
N ARG A 116 11.81 15.27 4.12
CA ARG A 116 11.35 15.09 5.50
C ARG A 116 12.50 14.91 6.50
N TYR A 117 13.62 14.33 6.06
CA TYR A 117 14.76 13.99 6.90
C TYR A 117 16.07 14.47 6.25
N PRO A 118 16.28 15.80 6.12
CA PRO A 118 17.39 16.37 5.36
C PRO A 118 18.79 16.09 5.95
N THR A 119 18.86 15.60 7.18
CA THR A 119 20.12 15.24 7.86
C THR A 119 20.53 13.79 7.64
N LEU A 120 19.68 12.99 6.98
CA LEU A 120 19.95 11.57 6.70
C LEU A 120 20.35 11.40 5.23
N ASN A 121 21.31 10.51 4.99
CA ASN A 121 21.68 10.07 3.65
C ASN A 121 20.89 8.82 3.29
N PHE A 122 20.22 8.87 2.13
CA PHE A 122 19.47 7.74 1.58
C PHE A 122 20.26 7.07 0.47
N PRO A 123 20.18 5.73 0.31
CA PRO A 123 20.84 5.03 -0.78
C PRO A 123 20.23 5.42 -2.13
N ASP A 124 20.98 5.16 -3.20
CA ASP A 124 20.45 5.28 -4.55
C ASP A 124 19.36 4.23 -4.81
N ILE A 125 18.41 4.60 -5.66
CA ILE A 125 17.37 3.69 -6.09
C ILE A 125 17.95 2.61 -7.03
N PRO A 126 17.41 1.39 -7.02
CA PRO A 126 17.83 0.36 -7.96
C PRO A 126 17.50 0.77 -9.40
N GLU A 127 18.31 0.28 -10.35
CA GLU A 127 18.03 0.46 -11.77
C GLU A 127 16.73 -0.28 -12.17
N ARG A 128 15.95 0.34 -13.06
CA ARG A 128 14.77 -0.30 -13.63
C ARG A 128 15.20 -1.39 -14.61
N GLY A 129 14.45 -2.48 -14.63
CA GLY A 129 14.61 -3.54 -15.63
C GLY A 129 14.12 -3.12 -17.02
N ASP A 130 14.11 -4.07 -17.93
CA ASP A 130 13.73 -3.91 -19.35
C ASP A 130 12.27 -4.30 -19.66
N LEU A 131 11.47 -4.57 -18.62
CA LEU A 131 10.05 -4.90 -18.76
C LEU A 131 9.26 -3.75 -19.40
N ASP A 132 8.64 -4.00 -20.56
CA ASP A 132 7.63 -3.11 -21.12
C ASP A 132 6.30 -3.31 -20.39
N LEU A 133 5.89 -2.33 -19.60
CA LEU A 133 4.63 -2.35 -18.86
C LEU A 133 3.41 -2.46 -19.79
N ASN A 134 3.51 -2.06 -21.06
CA ASN A 134 2.39 -2.19 -22.00
C ASN A 134 2.03 -3.65 -22.30
N GLU A 135 2.94 -4.59 -22.07
CA GLU A 135 2.64 -6.03 -22.20
C GLU A 135 1.59 -6.49 -21.18
N VAL A 136 1.46 -5.80 -20.03
CA VAL A 136 0.41 -6.08 -19.04
C VAL A 136 -0.98 -5.92 -19.64
N LYS A 137 -1.19 -4.97 -20.56
CA LYS A 137 -2.49 -4.73 -21.22
C LYS A 137 -2.97 -5.93 -22.03
N LYS A 138 -2.04 -6.77 -22.48
CA LYS A 138 -2.32 -7.99 -23.26
C LYS A 138 -2.40 -9.24 -22.39
N ALA A 139 -2.08 -9.16 -21.11
CA ALA A 139 -1.98 -10.32 -20.22
C ALA A 139 -3.37 -10.77 -19.75
N PRO A 140 -3.89 -11.91 -20.25
CA PRO A 140 -5.26 -12.35 -19.95
C PRO A 140 -5.42 -12.76 -18.49
N TYR A 141 -4.36 -13.26 -17.85
CA TYR A 141 -4.36 -13.78 -16.47
C TYR A 141 -3.82 -12.80 -15.43
N PHE A 142 -3.70 -11.52 -15.78
CA PHE A 142 -3.12 -10.51 -14.88
C PHE A 142 -3.99 -10.24 -13.64
N PHE A 143 -5.31 -10.26 -13.82
CA PHE A 143 -6.31 -10.28 -12.75
C PHE A 143 -7.30 -11.41 -13.07
N GLN A 144 -7.63 -12.24 -12.08
CA GLN A 144 -8.58 -13.36 -12.17
C GLN A 144 -9.82 -13.10 -11.31
#